data_AF-A0A6B2LQ17-F1
#
_entry.id   AF-A0A6B2LQ17-F1
#
_cell.length_a   1.000
_cell.length_b   1.000
_cell.length_c   1.000
_cell.angle_alpha   90.00
_cell.angle_beta   90.00
_cell.angle_gamma   90.00
#
_symmetry.space_group_name_H-M   'P 1'
#
loop_
_entity.id
_entity.type
_entity.pdbx_description
1 polymer ?
#
loop_
_entity_poly.entity_id
_entity_poly.type
_entity_poly.pdbx_seq_one_letter_code
_entity_poly.pdbx_strand_id
1 'polypeptide(L)'
;MTDRLTELQFLVDGLAKQFYNSVGNIQLNAPPVSFGYPRRSDENTKRPEISPEEIKRFAVEVVAFCKQIEQYIEYLPGLDSTEEEQINKMKELEKVNYELGQQILLKIENAERLHNLVTSALQEIAQDKLNNLN
;
A
#
# COMPACT_ATOMS: atom_id res chain seq x y z
N MET A 1 3.01 5.62 -4.68
CA MET A 1 2.16 4.44 -4.45
C MET A 1 3.07 3.24 -4.48
N THR A 2 3.37 2.70 -3.31
CA THR A 2 4.28 1.55 -3.16
C THR A 2 3.47 0.28 -3.34
N ASP A 3 4.01 -0.69 -4.08
CA ASP A 3 3.40 -2.00 -4.28
C ASP A 3 3.19 -2.70 -2.93
N ARG A 4 2.09 -3.46 -2.79
CA ARG A 4 1.74 -4.18 -1.56
C ARG A 4 2.79 -5.22 -1.20
N LEU A 5 3.43 -5.82 -2.20
CA LEU A 5 4.55 -6.73 -1.95
C LEU A 5 5.76 -5.99 -1.35
N THR A 6 6.05 -4.78 -1.85
CA THR A 6 7.12 -3.94 -1.30
C THR A 6 6.78 -3.45 0.11
N GLU A 7 5.51 -3.17 0.40
CA GLU A 7 5.05 -2.83 1.75
C GLU A 7 5.20 -4.01 2.72
N LEU A 8 4.88 -5.23 2.28
CA LEU A 8 5.13 -6.44 3.05
C LEU A 8 6.62 -6.65 3.36
N GLN A 9 7.49 -6.40 2.38
CA GLN A 9 8.95 -6.45 2.58
C GLN A 9 9.41 -5.46 3.66
N PHE A 10 8.89 -4.22 3.64
CA PHE A 10 9.20 -3.24 4.69
C PHE A 10 8.73 -3.67 6.08
N LEU A 11 7.58 -4.35 6.18
CA LEU A 11 7.08 -4.88 7.46
C LEU A 11 7.97 -6.01 7.99
N VAL A 12 8.43 -6.91 7.12
CA VAL A 12 9.38 -7.98 7.48
C VAL A 12 10.73 -7.40 7.92
N ASP A 13 11.25 -6.41 7.21
CA ASP A 13 12.47 -5.69 7.60
C ASP A 13 12.30 -4.96 8.94
N GLY A 14 11.12 -4.37 9.17
CA GLY A 14 10.75 -3.75 10.44
C GLY A 14 10.72 -4.74 11.60
N LEU A 15 10.16 -5.94 11.37
CA LEU A 15 10.15 -7.03 12.35
C LEU A 15 11.58 -7.49 12.68
N ALA A 16 12.43 -7.69 11.67
CA ALA A 16 13.83 -8.04 11.87
C ALA A 16 14.57 -6.95 12.69
N LYS A 17 14.27 -5.67 12.42
CA LYS A 17 14.81 -4.55 13.19
C LYS A 17 14.42 -4.60 14.65
N GLN A 18 13.14 -4.87 14.89
CA GLN A 18 12.61 -4.97 16.24
C GLN A 18 13.23 -6.13 17.03
N PHE A 19 13.47 -7.27 16.37
CA PHE A 19 14.16 -8.41 16.99
C PHE A 19 15.59 -8.07 17.42
N TYR A 20 16.43 -7.52 16.54
CA TYR A 20 17.82 -7.26 16.95
C TYR A 20 17.89 -6.14 18.00
N ASN A 21 17.03 -5.12 17.91
CA ASN A 21 16.98 -4.03 18.90
C ASN A 21 16.54 -4.52 20.27
N SER A 22 15.47 -5.32 20.33
CA SER A 22 14.97 -5.85 21.60
C SER A 22 15.97 -6.81 22.26
N VAL A 23 16.54 -7.75 21.50
CA VAL A 23 17.55 -8.70 22.01
C VAL A 23 18.80 -7.96 22.46
N GLY A 24 19.31 -7.01 21.67
CA GLY A 24 20.48 -6.21 22.02
C GLY A 24 20.28 -5.40 23.31
N ASN A 25 19.11 -4.79 23.47
CA ASN A 25 18.77 -4.04 24.68
C ASN A 25 18.64 -4.95 25.91
N ILE A 26 17.94 -6.09 25.77
CA ILE A 26 17.81 -7.07 26.84
C ILE A 26 19.19 -7.59 27.28
N GLN A 27 20.07 -7.91 26.32
CA GLN A 27 21.40 -8.44 26.65
C GLN A 27 22.32 -7.40 27.30
N LEU A 28 22.26 -6.13 26.86
CA LEU A 28 23.08 -5.05 27.42
C LEU A 28 22.69 -4.72 28.87
N ASN A 29 21.39 -4.73 29.15
CA ASN A 29 20.79 -4.28 30.40
C ASN A 29 20.29 -5.43 31.28
N ALA A 30 20.69 -6.67 30.97
CA ALA A 30 20.32 -7.85 31.74
C ALA A 30 20.95 -7.82 33.14
N PRO A 31 20.14 -8.03 34.21
CA PRO A 31 20.69 -8.15 35.55
C PRO A 31 21.53 -9.43 35.67
N PRO A 32 22.67 -9.39 36.39
CA PRO A 32 23.47 -10.59 36.61
C PRO A 32 22.72 -11.59 37.50
N VAL A 33 22.68 -12.85 37.08
CA VAL A 33 22.06 -13.93 37.87
C VAL A 33 22.99 -14.32 39.03
N SER A 34 22.45 -14.36 40.25
CA SER A 34 23.18 -14.83 41.44
C SER A 34 23.14 -16.35 41.53
N PHE A 35 24.31 -16.99 41.40
CA PHE A 35 24.47 -18.43 41.62
C PHE A 35 24.99 -18.71 43.03
N GLY A 36 24.26 -18.33 44.08
CA GLY A 36 24.54 -18.79 45.47
C GLY A 36 25.93 -18.49 46.08
N TYR A 37 26.85 -17.84 45.37
CA TYR A 37 28.18 -17.46 45.83
C TYR A 37 28.19 -16.00 46.29
N PRO A 38 28.89 -15.65 47.39
CA PRO A 38 28.99 -14.28 47.86
C PRO A 38 29.74 -13.42 46.84
N ARG A 39 29.03 -12.40 46.33
CA ARG A 39 29.52 -11.46 45.31
C ARG A 39 30.46 -10.44 45.96
N ARG A 40 31.63 -10.19 45.36
CA ARG A 40 32.39 -8.96 45.63
C ARG A 40 31.56 -7.80 45.08
N SER A 41 31.02 -6.99 45.99
CA SER A 41 30.22 -5.82 45.68
C SER A 41 31.09 -4.75 45.03
N ASP A 42 31.16 -4.73 43.70
CA ASP A 42 31.55 -3.52 42.96
C ASP A 42 30.40 -2.51 43.08
N GLU A 43 30.42 -1.74 44.17
CA GLU A 43 29.39 -0.78 44.60
C GLU A 43 29.15 0.41 43.63
N ASN A 44 29.75 0.43 42.43
CA ASN A 44 29.80 1.66 41.62
C ASN A 44 29.37 1.56 40.15
N THR A 45 28.60 0.53 39.76
CA THR A 45 27.91 0.60 38.45
C THR A 45 26.41 0.45 38.62
N LYS A 46 25.73 1.59 38.80
CA LYS A 46 24.29 1.74 38.50
C LYS A 46 24.10 1.52 37.00
N ARG A 47 24.19 0.28 36.52
CA ARG A 47 23.79 -0.04 35.16
C ARG A 47 22.26 0.08 35.10
N PRO A 48 21.70 0.68 34.04
CA PRO A 48 20.27 0.64 33.83
C PRO A 48 19.86 -0.83 33.70
N GLU A 49 19.07 -1.31 34.66
CA GLU A 49 18.44 -2.62 34.57
C GLU A 49 17.20 -2.47 33.70
N ILE A 50 17.05 -3.37 32.72
CA ILE A 50 15.87 -3.37 31.87
C ILE A 50 14.61 -3.65 32.71
N SER A 51 13.59 -2.81 32.58
CA SER A 51 12.33 -3.03 33.29
C SER A 51 11.56 -4.20 32.68
N PRO A 52 10.88 -5.03 33.49
CA PRO A 52 9.92 -6.02 33.00
C PRO A 52 8.86 -5.44 32.06
N GLU A 53 8.50 -4.16 32.25
CA GLU A 53 7.55 -3.45 31.38
C GLU A 53 8.12 -3.20 29.98
N GLU A 54 9.42 -2.92 29.86
CA GLU A 54 10.10 -2.71 28.59
C GLU A 54 10.22 -4.02 27.81
N ILE A 55 10.53 -5.14 28.49
CA ILE A 55 10.52 -6.47 27.90
C ILE A 55 9.12 -6.82 27.38
N LYS A 56 8.09 -6.54 28.17
CA LYS A 56 6.70 -6.74 27.76
C LYS A 56 6.34 -5.88 26.56
N ARG A 57 6.78 -4.61 26.52
CA ARG A 57 6.57 -3.71 25.38
C ARG A 57 7.20 -4.28 24.11
N PHE A 58 8.45 -4.74 24.16
CA PHE A 58 9.11 -5.37 23.02
C PHE A 58 8.36 -6.60 22.51
N ALA A 59 7.90 -7.46 23.41
CA ALA A 59 7.12 -8.65 23.04
C ALA A 59 5.79 -8.27 22.36
N VAL A 60 5.08 -7.26 22.89
CA VAL A 60 3.84 -6.76 22.29
C VAL A 60 4.09 -6.18 20.90
N GLU A 61 5.15 -5.40 20.72
CA GLU A 61 5.52 -4.80 19.43
C GLU A 61 5.84 -5.88 18.39
N VAL A 62 6.60 -6.92 18.74
CA VAL A 62 6.91 -8.06 17.86
C VAL A 62 5.62 -8.79 17.44
N VAL A 63 4.73 -9.09 18.39
CA VAL A 63 3.45 -9.75 18.08
C VAL A 63 2.57 -8.87 17.18
N ALA A 64 2.57 -7.55 17.40
CA ALA A 64 1.83 -6.62 16.56
C ALA A 64 2.35 -6.63 15.11
N PHE A 65 3.67 -6.65 14.91
CA PHE A 65 4.26 -6.79 13.57
C PHE A 65 3.88 -8.11 12.91
N CYS A 66 3.92 -9.24 13.62
CA CYS A 66 3.50 -10.53 13.07
C CYS A 66 2.05 -10.52 12.61
N LYS A 67 1.13 -9.96 13.42
CA LYS A 67 -0.29 -9.84 13.05
C LYS A 67 -0.49 -8.94 11.83
N GLN A 68 0.26 -7.84 11.74
CA GLN A 68 0.21 -6.97 10.57
C GLN A 68 0.67 -7.72 9.33
N ILE A 69 1.77 -8.48 9.41
CA ILE A 69 2.26 -9.31 8.30
C ILE A 69 1.19 -10.33 7.86
N GLU A 70 0.57 -11.05 8.80
CA GLU A 70 -0.52 -11.99 8.50
C GLU A 70 -1.68 -11.31 7.76
N GLN A 71 -2.13 -10.16 8.27
CA GLN A 71 -3.20 -9.38 7.65
C GLN A 71 -2.82 -8.90 6.23
N TYR A 72 -1.56 -8.49 6.02
CA TYR A 72 -1.08 -8.07 4.70
C TYR A 72 -0.99 -9.22 3.70
N ILE A 73 -0.69 -10.43 4.17
CA ILE A 73 -0.72 -11.64 3.33
C ILE A 73 -2.15 -11.95 2.90
N GLU A 74 -3.13 -11.83 3.80
CA GLU A 74 -4.56 -12.02 3.47
C GLU A 74 -5.07 -11.00 2.44
N TYR A 75 -4.52 -9.78 2.43
CA TYR A 75 -4.88 -8.75 1.45
C TYR A 75 -4.09 -8.81 0.14
N LEU A 76 -3.21 -9.79 -0.04
CA LEU A 76 -2.41 -9.87 -1.24
C LEU A 76 -3.32 -10.19 -2.45
N PRO A 77 -3.37 -9.32 -3.47
CA PRO A 77 -4.23 -9.55 -4.62
C PRO A 77 -3.74 -10.78 -5.40
N GLY A 78 -4.68 -11.67 -5.74
CA GLY A 78 -4.38 -12.85 -6.56
C GLY A 78 -3.91 -14.08 -5.78
N LEU A 79 -3.93 -14.07 -4.44
CA LEU A 79 -3.56 -15.23 -3.61
C LEU A 79 -4.40 -16.48 -3.92
N ASP A 80 -5.68 -16.29 -4.25
CA ASP A 80 -6.64 -17.37 -4.54
C ASP A 80 -6.76 -17.71 -6.03
N SER A 81 -6.01 -17.04 -6.92
CA SER A 81 -6.14 -17.21 -8.37
C SER A 81 -4.93 -17.90 -8.94
N THR A 82 -5.16 -18.89 -9.79
CA THR A 82 -4.08 -19.54 -10.55
C THR A 82 -3.53 -18.60 -11.62
N GLU A 83 -2.28 -18.80 -12.02
CA GLU A 83 -1.64 -18.00 -13.08
C GLU A 83 -2.45 -18.03 -14.38
N GLU A 84 -3.00 -19.20 -14.74
CA GLU A 84 -3.81 -19.36 -15.94
C GLU A 84 -5.12 -18.56 -15.86
N GLU A 85 -5.81 -18.56 -14.72
CA GLU A 85 -7.00 -17.73 -14.50
C GLU A 85 -6.68 -16.24 -14.58
N GLN A 86 -5.54 -15.81 -14.03
CA GLN A 86 -5.11 -14.41 -14.11
C GLN A 86 -4.82 -14.00 -15.57
N ILE A 87 -4.14 -14.85 -16.34
CA ILE A 87 -3.87 -14.62 -17.76
C ILE A 87 -5.18 -14.55 -18.56
N ASN A 88 -6.11 -15.46 -18.30
CA ASN A 88 -7.41 -15.47 -18.97
C ASN A 88 -8.22 -14.21 -18.66
N LYS A 89 -8.22 -13.79 -17.39
CA LYS A 89 -8.86 -12.53 -16.98
C LYS A 89 -8.20 -11.31 -17.60
N MET A 90 -6.87 -11.30 -17.77
CA MET A 90 -6.18 -10.25 -18.51
C MET A 90 -6.63 -10.17 -19.97
N LYS A 91 -6.74 -11.31 -20.67
CA LYS A 91 -7.22 -11.35 -22.06
C LYS A 91 -8.66 -10.86 -22.19
N GLU A 92 -9.52 -11.23 -21.25
CA GLU A 92 -10.90 -10.75 -21.21
C GLU A 92 -10.96 -9.23 -21.02
N LEU A 93 -10.20 -8.70 -20.05
CA LEU A 93 -10.12 -7.27 -19.79
C LEU A 93 -9.56 -6.50 -20.98
N GLU A 94 -8.56 -7.04 -21.68
CA GLU A 94 -8.00 -6.43 -22.90
C GLU A 94 -9.05 -6.36 -24.01
N LYS A 95 -9.82 -7.44 -24.23
CA LYS A 95 -10.91 -7.47 -25.19
C LYS A 95 -11.99 -6.44 -24.84
N VAL A 96 -12.43 -6.40 -23.59
CA VAL A 96 -13.43 -5.44 -23.11
C VAL A 96 -12.92 -4.00 -23.28
N ASN A 97 -11.65 -3.73 -22.94
CA ASN A 97 -11.04 -2.42 -23.10
C ASN A 97 -11.02 -1.99 -24.58
N TYR A 98 -10.62 -2.89 -25.48
CA TYR A 98 -10.65 -2.63 -26.92
C TYR A 98 -12.06 -2.30 -27.43
N GLU A 99 -13.07 -3.11 -27.07
CA GLU A 99 -14.46 -2.87 -27.46
C GLU A 99 -14.99 -1.54 -26.91
N LEU A 100 -14.70 -1.21 -25.66
CA LEU A 100 -15.07 0.07 -25.06
C LEU A 100 -14.38 1.24 -25.76
N GLY A 101 -13.11 1.09 -26.12
CA GLY A 101 -12.35 2.08 -26.89
C GLY A 101 -13.01 2.37 -28.24
N GLN A 102 -13.44 1.35 -28.98
CA GLN A 102 -14.17 1.52 -30.24
C GLN A 102 -15.50 2.25 -30.04
N GLN A 103 -16.25 1.89 -28.99
CA GLN A 103 -17.50 2.59 -28.67
C GLN A 103 -17.28 4.06 -28.32
N ILE A 104 -16.19 4.38 -27.62
CA ILE A 104 -15.82 5.76 -27.30
C ILE A 104 -15.53 6.54 -28.59
N LEU A 105 -14.77 5.96 -29.52
CA LEU A 105 -14.47 6.62 -30.81
C LEU A 105 -15.74 6.92 -31.61
N LEU A 106 -16.65 5.95 -31.71
CA LEU A 106 -17.94 6.15 -32.40
C LEU A 106 -18.80 7.23 -31.73
N LYS A 107 -18.79 7.30 -30.40
CA LYS A 107 -19.50 8.36 -29.66
C LYS A 107 -18.88 9.73 -29.90
N ILE A 108 -17.55 9.82 -29.97
CA ILE A 108 -16.84 11.07 -30.28
C ILE A 108 -17.19 11.54 -31.69
N GLU A 109 -17.13 10.66 -32.70
CA GLU A 109 -17.47 11.00 -34.09
C GLU A 109 -18.91 11.55 -34.20
N ASN A 110 -19.87 10.89 -33.55
CA ASN A 110 -21.25 11.35 -33.53
C ASN A 110 -21.41 12.70 -32.82
N ALA A 111 -20.69 12.90 -31.71
CA ALA A 111 -20.69 14.17 -30.99
C ALA A 111 -20.10 15.31 -31.83
N GLU A 112 -19.00 15.07 -32.54
CA GLU A 112 -18.39 16.05 -33.46
C GLU A 112 -19.33 16.40 -34.61
N ARG A 113 -19.98 15.40 -35.22
CA ARG A 113 -20.97 15.64 -36.29
C ARG A 113 -22.14 16.50 -35.80
N LEU A 114 -22.67 16.19 -34.62
CA LEU A 114 -23.76 16.96 -34.02
C LEU A 114 -23.31 18.37 -33.67
N HIS A 115 -22.11 18.53 -33.12
CA HIS A 115 -21.51 19.82 -32.82
C HIS A 115 -21.40 20.70 -34.07
N ASN A 116 -20.93 20.13 -35.18
CA ASN A 116 -20.80 20.84 -36.45
C ASN A 116 -22.17 21.28 -36.99
N LEU A 117 -23.19 20.40 -36.95
CA LEU A 117 -24.56 20.73 -37.36
C LEU A 117 -25.14 21.89 -36.55
N VAL A 118 -25.03 21.84 -35.22
CA VAL A 118 -25.52 22.91 -34.33
C VAL A 118 -24.77 24.21 -34.61
N THR A 119 -23.44 24.14 -34.79
CA THR A 119 -22.62 25.32 -35.09
C THR A 119 -23.03 25.95 -36.42
N SER A 120 -23.22 25.15 -37.48
CA SER A 120 -23.66 25.66 -38.78
C SER A 120 -25.06 26.28 -38.72
N ALA A 121 -26.01 25.65 -38.02
CA ALA A 121 -27.36 26.21 -37.85
C ALA A 121 -27.34 27.55 -37.09
N LEU A 122 -26.50 27.65 -36.05
CA LEU A 122 -26.31 28.90 -35.31
C LEU A 122 -25.66 30.00 -36.18
N GLN A 123 -24.70 29.63 -37.02
CA GLN A 123 -24.07 30.56 -37.97
C GLN A 123 -25.08 31.07 -39.01
N GLU A 124 -25.94 30.21 -39.54
CA GLU A 124 -26.99 30.59 -40.48
C GLU A 124 -27.98 31.56 -39.83
N ILE A 125 -28.47 31.26 -38.62
CA ILE A 125 -29.34 32.16 -37.86
C ILE A 125 -28.67 33.51 -37.59
N ALA A 126 -27.39 33.51 -37.21
CA ALA A 126 -26.64 34.73 -36.96
C ALA A 126 -26.51 35.57 -38.25
N GLN A 127 -26.25 34.92 -39.39
CA GLN A 127 -26.15 35.59 -40.69
C GLN A 127 -27.50 36.15 -41.17
N ASP A 128 -28.59 35.40 -41.00
CA ASP A 128 -29.95 35.86 -41.31
C ASP A 128 -30.35 37.07 -40.47
N LYS A 129 -29.99 37.08 -39.19
CA LYS A 129 -30.20 38.25 -38.34
C LYS A 129 -29.38 39.46 -38.80
N LEU A 130 -28.13 39.26 -39.18
CA LEU A 130 -27.24 40.32 -39.70
C LEU A 130 -27.75 40.90 -41.03
N ASN A 131 -28.26 40.05 -41.92
CA ASN A 131 -28.83 40.46 -43.20
C ASN A 131 -30.17 41.19 -43.06
N ASN A 132 -31.00 40.83 -42.08
CA ASN A 132 -32.27 41.51 -41.79
C ASN A 132 -32.13 42.80 -40.96
N LEU A 133 -30.91 43.15 -40.53
CA LEU A 133 -30.59 44.37 -39.78
C LEU A 133 -30.00 45.49 -40.67
N ASN A 134 -29.73 45.21 -41.96
CA ASN A 134 -29.39 46.19 -43.00
C ASN A 134 -30.58 46.43 -43.93
#